data_AF-A0A9P0TSS4-F1
#
_entry.id   AF-A0A9P0TSS4-F1
#
_cell.length_a   1.000
_cell.length_b   1.000
_cell.length_c   1.000
_cell.angle_alpha   90.00
_cell.angle_beta   90.00
_cell.angle_gamma   90.00
#
_symmetry.space_group_name_H-M   'P 1'
#
loop_
_entity.id
_entity.type
_entity.pdbx_description
1 polymer ?
#
loop_
_entity_poly.entity_id
_entity_poly.type
_entity_poly.pdbx_seq_one_letter_code
_entity_poly.pdbx_strand_id
1 'polypeptide(L)'
;MMRKTCQQKNNVEDEHVDAISKGEFREEKEVMCYIACIMKMANAIKNGKLNYESAMKQADLLLPEEIKEPTKAAITACRKVGEYLF
;
A
#
# COMPACT_ATOMS: atom_id res chain seq x y z
N MET A 1 9.54 5.30 9.22
CA MET A 1 10.60 4.49 8.56
C MET A 1 10.25 4.19 7.10
N MET A 2 9.14 3.50 6.81
CA MET A 2 8.78 3.08 5.45
C MET A 2 8.68 4.24 4.44
N ARG A 3 8.00 5.35 4.78
CA ARG A 3 7.88 6.55 3.93
C ARG A 3 9.25 7.01 3.41
N LYS A 4 10.16 7.38 4.32
CA LYS A 4 11.51 7.85 3.98
C LYS A 4 12.28 6.85 3.09
N THR A 5 12.29 5.58 3.45
CA THR A 5 12.99 4.54 2.67
C THR A 5 12.44 4.40 1.26
N CYS A 6 11.12 4.35 1.11
CA CYS A 6 10.49 4.19 -0.20
C CYS A 6 10.54 5.46 -1.05
N GLN A 7 10.50 6.65 -0.43
CA GLN A 7 10.69 7.91 -1.13
C GLN A 7 12.08 7.97 -1.78
N GLN A 8 13.13 7.77 -0.97
CA GLN A 8 14.52 7.78 -1.45
C GLN A 8 14.76 6.73 -2.53
N LYS A 9 14.18 5.53 -2.39
CA LYS A 9 14.36 4.44 -3.35
C LYS A 9 13.76 4.75 -4.73
N ASN A 10 12.65 5.49 -4.77
CA ASN A 10 11.90 5.73 -6.00
C ASN A 10 12.02 7.16 -6.51
N ASN A 11 12.75 8.04 -5.80
CA ASN A 11 12.91 9.45 -6.12
C ASN A 11 11.55 10.16 -6.35
N VAL A 12 10.58 9.89 -5.47
CA VAL A 12 9.25 10.52 -5.53
C VAL A 12 9.21 11.73 -4.60
N GLU A 13 8.65 12.84 -5.12
CA GLU A 13 8.52 14.09 -4.40
C GLU A 13 7.52 14.00 -3.23
N ASP A 14 7.71 14.84 -2.22
CA ASP A 14 6.82 14.87 -1.04
C ASP A 14 5.37 15.19 -1.41
N GLU A 15 5.16 16.10 -2.37
CA GLU A 15 3.82 16.48 -2.83
C GLU A 15 3.02 15.26 -3.34
N HIS A 16 3.66 14.40 -4.12
CA HIS A 16 3.01 13.20 -4.67
C HIS A 16 2.70 12.19 -3.56
N VAL A 17 3.58 12.06 -2.57
CA VAL A 17 3.35 11.16 -1.43
C VAL A 17 2.24 11.68 -0.51
N ASP A 18 2.20 12.98 -0.26
CA ASP A 18 1.18 13.60 0.58
C ASP A 18 -0.21 13.54 -0.08
N ALA A 19 -0.28 13.63 -1.41
CA ALA A 19 -1.52 13.46 -2.18
C ALA A 19 -2.17 12.08 -1.99
N ILE A 20 -1.37 11.01 -1.86
CA ILE A 20 -1.87 9.64 -1.61
C ILE A 20 -2.73 9.59 -0.34
N SER A 21 -2.33 10.31 0.72
CA SER A 21 -3.09 10.35 1.99
C SER A 21 -4.47 10.99 1.85
N LYS A 22 -4.70 11.75 0.78
CA LYS A 22 -5.97 12.39 0.42
C LYS A 22 -6.80 11.55 -0.56
N GLY A 23 -6.30 10.37 -0.95
CA GLY A 23 -6.95 9.51 -1.94
C GLY A 23 -6.64 9.88 -3.40
N GLU A 24 -5.65 10.73 -3.63
CA GLU A 24 -5.21 11.11 -4.98
C GLU A 24 -4.07 10.17 -5.43
N PHE A 25 -4.38 9.26 -6.36
CA PHE A 25 -3.42 8.28 -6.87
C PHE A 25 -2.98 8.66 -8.30
N ARG A 26 -1.84 9.35 -8.42
CA ARG A 26 -1.27 9.71 -9.73
C ARG A 26 -0.69 8.47 -10.42
N GLU A 27 -1.00 8.29 -11.70
CA GLU A 27 -0.49 7.18 -12.54
C GLU A 27 0.92 7.47 -13.10
N GLU A 28 1.82 7.87 -12.21
CA GLU A 28 3.23 8.12 -12.51
C GLU A 28 4.07 6.95 -11.98
N LYS A 29 5.10 6.54 -12.74
CA LYS A 29 5.86 5.32 -12.45
C LYS A 29 6.48 5.33 -11.04
N GLU A 30 7.09 6.44 -10.65
CA GLU A 30 7.71 6.66 -9.35
C GLU A 30 6.70 6.59 -8.20
N VAL A 31 5.49 7.11 -8.40
CA VAL A 31 4.39 7.09 -7.43
C VAL A 31 3.88 5.67 -7.25
N MET A 32 3.64 4.95 -8.35
CA MET A 32 3.23 3.55 -8.32
C MET A 32 4.31 2.66 -7.68
N CYS A 33 5.59 2.88 -8.01
CA CYS A 33 6.71 2.16 -7.41
C CYS A 33 6.88 2.48 -5.91
N TYR A 34 6.59 3.71 -5.48
CA TYR A 34 6.52 4.09 -4.07
C TYR A 34 5.44 3.30 -3.33
N ILE A 35 4.21 3.26 -3.85
CA ILE A 35 3.10 2.49 -3.25
C ILE A 35 3.47 1.00 -3.18
N ALA A 36 4.02 0.44 -4.26
CA ALA A 36 4.48 -0.95 -4.29
C ALA A 36 5.60 -1.22 -3.27
N CYS A 37 6.50 -0.27 -3.04
CA CYS A 37 7.54 -0.38 -2.02
C CYS A 37 6.94 -0.42 -0.61
N ILE A 38 5.99 0.48 -0.29
CA ILE A 38 5.31 0.51 1.01
C ILE A 38 4.58 -0.81 1.25
N MET A 39 3.79 -1.29 0.28
CA MET A 39 3.04 -2.54 0.41
C MET A 39 3.95 -3.77 0.56
N LYS A 40 5.13 -3.78 -0.06
CA LYS A 40 6.14 -4.83 0.15
C LYS A 40 6.74 -4.75 1.56
N MET A 41 7.10 -3.56 2.04
CA MET A 41 7.65 -3.38 3.38
C MET A 41 6.63 -3.73 4.48
N ALA A 42 5.35 -3.45 4.24
CA ALA A 42 4.25 -3.86 5.10
C ALA A 42 3.89 -5.35 4.98
N ASN A 43 4.63 -6.15 4.20
CA ASN A 43 4.34 -7.56 3.92
C ASN A 43 2.92 -7.83 3.35
N ALA A 44 2.27 -6.82 2.77
CA ALA A 44 0.97 -6.96 2.13
C ALA A 44 1.10 -7.54 0.72
N ILE A 45 2.18 -7.24 -0.01
CA ILE A 45 2.43 -7.75 -1.36
C ILE A 45 3.71 -8.59 -1.41
N LYS A 46 3.61 -9.77 -2.04
CA LYS A 46 4.74 -10.66 -2.36
C LYS A 46 4.65 -11.11 -3.82
N ASN A 47 5.74 -11.01 -4.56
CA ASN A 47 5.81 -11.39 -5.98
C ASN A 47 4.71 -10.74 -6.86
N GLY A 48 4.39 -9.47 -6.58
CA GLY A 48 3.36 -8.74 -7.32
C GLY A 48 1.92 -9.12 -6.98
N LYS A 49 1.71 -10.02 -6.01
CA LYS A 49 0.37 -10.46 -5.58
C LYS A 49 0.11 -10.09 -4.12
N LEU A 50 -1.15 -9.81 -3.82
CA LEU A 50 -1.62 -9.63 -2.45
C LEU A 50 -1.40 -10.92 -1.66
N ASN A 51 -0.70 -10.84 -0.54
CA ASN A 51 -0.63 -11.87 0.47
C ASN A 51 -1.71 -11.58 1.52
N TYR A 52 -2.94 -12.04 1.27
CA TYR A 52 -4.12 -11.68 2.04
C TYR A 52 -3.94 -11.92 3.55
N GLU A 53 -3.49 -13.11 3.95
CA GLU A 53 -3.31 -13.45 5.37
C GLU A 53 -2.27 -12.57 6.05
N SER A 54 -1.15 -12.28 5.37
CA SER A 54 -0.14 -11.38 5.91
C SER A 54 -0.64 -9.95 5.98
N ALA A 55 -1.37 -9.46 4.97
CA ALA A 55 -1.95 -8.12 4.98
C ALA A 55 -2.94 -7.94 6.14
N MET A 56 -3.82 -8.91 6.39
CA MET A 56 -4.77 -8.89 7.50
C MET A 56 -4.04 -8.87 8.86
N LYS A 57 -3.04 -9.74 9.04
CA LYS A 57 -2.23 -9.78 10.26
C LYS A 57 -1.47 -8.46 10.49
N GLN A 58 -0.94 -7.85 9.45
CA GLN A 58 -0.23 -6.58 9.55
C GLN A 58 -1.17 -5.42 9.84
N ALA A 59 -2.40 -5.45 9.32
CA ALA A 59 -3.44 -4.51 9.71
C ALA A 59 -3.74 -4.60 11.22
N ASP A 60 -3.87 -5.81 11.77
CA ASP A 60 -4.10 -6.00 13.21
C ASP A 60 -2.93 -5.50 14.08
N LEU A 61 -1.69 -5.64 13.61
CA LEU A 61 -0.47 -5.28 14.35
C LEU A 61 -0.06 -3.81 14.24
N LEU A 62 -0.25 -3.18 13.08
CA LEU A 62 0.30 -1.87 12.78
C LEU A 62 -0.72 -0.74 12.82
N LEU A 63 -2.01 -1.03 12.63
CA LEU A 63 -3.03 0.00 12.51
C LEU A 63 -3.72 0.27 13.84
N PRO A 64 -4.00 1.55 14.15
CA PRO A 64 -4.80 1.92 15.29
C PRO A 64 -6.26 1.52 15.08
N GLU A 65 -7.02 1.39 16.17
CA GLU A 65 -8.35 0.75 16.19
C GLU A 65 -9.36 1.46 15.27
N GLU A 66 -9.23 2.78 15.12
CA GLU A 66 -10.15 3.63 14.37
C GLU A 66 -10.11 3.34 12.85
N ILE A 67 -8.98 2.83 12.33
CA ILE A 67 -8.81 2.57 10.90
C ILE A 67 -8.56 1.09 10.58
N LYS A 68 -8.38 0.25 11.60
CA LYS A 68 -8.05 -1.18 11.45
C LYS A 68 -9.14 -1.95 10.71
N GLU A 69 -10.36 -1.95 11.24
CA GLU A 69 -11.49 -2.66 10.65
C GLU A 69 -11.88 -2.17 9.25
N PRO A 70 -12.00 -0.85 8.98
CA PRO A 70 -12.26 -0.41 7.61
C PRO A 70 -11.13 -0.77 6.65
N THR A 71 -9.86 -0.79 7.10
CA THR A 71 -8.74 -1.24 6.27
C THR A 71 -8.82 -2.74 5.97
N LYS A 72 -9.18 -3.59 6.94
CA LYS A 72 -9.41 -5.03 6.75
C LYS A 72 -10.56 -5.31 5.78
N ALA A 73 -11.63 -4.53 5.88
CA ALA A 73 -12.73 -4.58 4.92
C ALA A 73 -12.25 -4.22 3.50
N ALA A 74 -11.43 -3.17 3.34
CA ALA A 74 -10.86 -2.78 2.05
C ALA A 74 -9.91 -3.86 1.48
N ILE A 75 -9.03 -4.45 2.30
CA ILE A 75 -8.17 -5.57 1.88
C ILE A 75 -9.01 -6.73 1.32
N THR A 76 -10.14 -7.02 1.96
CA THR A 76 -11.07 -8.07 1.53
C THR A 76 -11.77 -7.70 0.22
N ALA A 77 -12.30 -6.48 0.12
CA ALA A 77 -12.99 -5.99 -1.07
C ALA A 77 -12.06 -5.96 -2.30
N CYS A 78 -10.80 -5.58 -2.12
CA CYS A 78 -9.82 -5.47 -3.20
C CYS A 78 -9.06 -6.77 -3.48
N ARG A 79 -9.37 -7.87 -2.79
CA ARG A 79 -8.55 -9.10 -2.79
C ARG A 79 -8.26 -9.67 -4.18
N LYS A 80 -9.21 -9.55 -5.10
CA LYS A 80 -9.13 -10.14 -6.45
C LYS A 80 -8.90 -9.12 -7.56
N VAL A 81 -8.78 -7.83 -7.24
CA VAL A 81 -8.68 -6.77 -8.27
C VAL A 81 -7.47 -6.99 -9.19
N GLY A 82 -6.33 -7.39 -8.63
CA GLY A 82 -5.11 -7.70 -9.41
C GLY A 82 -5.20 -8.94 -10.30
N GLU A 83 -6.24 -9.79 -10.15
CA GLU A 83 -6.47 -10.93 -11.03
C GLU A 83 -7.15 -10.51 -12.35
N TYR A 84 -7.83 -9.36 -12.36
CA TYR A 84 -8.54 -8.82 -13.52
C TYR A 84 -7.72 -7.83 -14.34
N LEU A 85 -6.50 -7.49 -13.91
CA LEU A 85 -5.56 -6.63 -14.62
C LEU A 85 -4.64 -7.48 -15.51
N PHE A 86 -5.23 -8.14 -16.52
CA PHE A 86 -4.54 -8.83 -17.62
C PHE A 86 -5.36 -8.72 -18.90
#